data_AF-A0A2B7UWE6-F1
#
_entry.id   AF-A0A2B7UWE6-F1
#
_cell.length_a   1.000
_cell.length_b   1.000
_cell.length_c   1.000
_cell.angle_alpha   90.00
_cell.angle_beta   90.00
_cell.angle_gamma   90.00
#
_symmetry.space_group_name_H-M   'P 1'
#
loop_
_entity.id
_entity.type
_entity.pdbx_description
1 polymer ?
#
loop_
_entity_poly.entity_id
_entity_poly.type
_entity_poly.pdbx_seq_one_letter_code
_entity_poly.pdbx_strand_id
1 'polypeptide(L)'
;EYFKNGVIKKQSEYIQIDVKQILKQLQPGERFELKNAYIGDKQQLFARVIFNRLTEKQLQKRRAKIAEKEKSKNRTYSEKSKLIAGLNVYVTNTPWEWVSMEQVHELYTLRWQIEIIFKTWKSLFKIDHYSTVKQERLECQLYGKLITIFLCSSTMFKMRQLLLQKKKKELSEYKAIGMIQDHLALLYQAIQKDTQEITKVLIRLFTLLQKNG
;
A
#
# COMPACT_ATOMS: atom_id res chain seq x y z
N GLU A 1 31.69 -12.43 -23.66
CA GLU A 1 32.92 -13.22 -23.58
C GLU A 1 32.61 -14.67 -23.22
N TYR A 2 33.29 -15.61 -23.86
CA TYR A 2 33.15 -17.05 -23.62
C TYR A 2 34.38 -17.57 -22.87
N PHE A 3 34.21 -18.59 -22.04
CA PHE A 3 35.33 -19.42 -21.57
C PHE A 3 35.87 -20.25 -22.73
N LYS A 4 37.10 -20.77 -22.61
CA LYS A 4 37.74 -21.63 -23.64
C LYS A 4 36.94 -22.92 -23.96
N ASN A 5 35.97 -23.28 -23.12
CA ASN A 5 35.06 -24.41 -23.29
C ASN A 5 33.71 -24.03 -23.95
N GLY A 6 33.56 -22.81 -24.47
CA GLY A 6 32.34 -22.36 -25.14
C GLY A 6 31.19 -21.92 -24.22
N VAL A 7 31.37 -21.94 -22.89
CA VAL A 7 30.36 -21.44 -21.94
C VAL A 7 30.44 -19.92 -21.85
N ILE A 8 29.30 -19.22 -21.95
CA ILE A 8 29.24 -17.75 -21.78
C ILE A 8 29.68 -17.40 -20.36
N LYS A 9 30.62 -16.44 -20.22
CA LYS A 9 30.92 -15.87 -18.90
C LYS A 9 29.67 -15.17 -18.38
N LYS A 10 29.19 -15.47 -17.17
CA LYS A 10 28.00 -14.83 -16.56
C LYS A 10 28.01 -13.29 -16.64
N GLN A 11 29.19 -12.66 -16.55
CA GLN A 11 29.35 -11.21 -16.69
C GLN A 11 29.03 -10.66 -18.10
N SER A 12 28.97 -11.53 -19.10
CA SER A 12 28.62 -11.22 -20.49
C SER A 12 27.21 -11.63 -20.88
N GLU A 13 26.49 -12.31 -19.98
CA GLU A 13 25.12 -12.79 -20.19
C GLU A 13 24.10 -11.67 -19.97
N TYR A 14 24.45 -10.67 -19.14
CA TYR A 14 23.60 -9.55 -18.80
C TYR A 14 24.33 -8.22 -18.99
N ILE A 15 23.60 -7.20 -19.46
CA ILE A 15 24.09 -5.83 -19.52
C ILE A 15 23.62 -5.11 -18.25
N GLN A 16 24.57 -4.62 -17.45
CA GLN A 16 24.22 -3.83 -16.27
C GLN A 16 23.60 -2.50 -16.70
N ILE A 17 22.39 -2.23 -16.23
CA ILE A 17 21.68 -0.99 -16.52
C ILE A 17 22.28 0.15 -15.70
N ASP A 18 22.82 1.17 -16.37
CA ASP A 18 23.23 2.42 -15.72
C ASP A 18 22.03 3.36 -15.53
N VAL A 19 21.47 3.33 -14.32
CA VAL A 19 20.36 4.22 -13.91
C VAL A 19 20.70 5.70 -14.07
N LYS A 20 21.98 6.11 -13.92
CA LYS A 20 22.38 7.51 -14.13
C LYS A 20 22.32 7.91 -15.60
N GLN A 21 22.61 6.99 -16.51
CA GLN A 21 22.51 7.24 -17.94
C GLN A 21 21.06 7.38 -18.36
N ILE A 22 20.18 6.47 -17.91
CA ILE A 22 18.73 6.57 -18.12
C ILE A 22 18.21 7.92 -17.61
N LEU A 23 18.66 8.33 -16.41
CA LEU A 23 18.28 9.59 -15.82
C LEU A 23 18.61 10.82 -16.69
N LYS A 24 19.77 10.80 -17.36
CA LYS A 24 20.23 11.89 -18.22
C LYS A 24 19.50 11.90 -19.57
N GLN A 25 19.05 10.74 -20.05
CA GLN A 25 18.36 10.61 -21.33
C GLN A 25 16.90 11.06 -21.23
N LEU A 26 16.26 10.96 -20.06
CA LEU A 26 14.86 11.30 -19.87
C LEU A 26 14.63 12.80 -19.58
N GLN A 27 13.64 13.36 -20.26
CA GLN A 27 13.10 14.68 -19.96
C GLN A 27 12.28 14.67 -18.66
N PRO A 28 12.16 15.81 -17.94
CA PRO A 28 11.30 15.90 -16.76
C PRO A 28 9.84 15.49 -17.03
N GLY A 29 9.35 14.49 -16.31
CA GLY A 29 8.01 13.91 -16.49
C GLY A 29 7.94 12.73 -17.47
N GLU A 30 9.02 12.46 -18.21
CA GLU A 30 9.10 11.35 -19.14
C GLU A 30 9.26 10.01 -18.41
N ARG A 31 8.77 8.95 -19.06
CA ARG A 31 8.82 7.59 -18.54
C ARG A 31 9.50 6.68 -19.55
N PHE A 32 10.17 5.65 -19.04
CA PHE A 32 10.89 4.67 -19.85
C PHE A 32 10.68 3.26 -19.32
N GLU A 33 10.49 2.31 -20.23
CA GLU A 33 10.24 0.90 -19.91
C GLU A 33 11.41 0.03 -20.24
N LEU A 34 11.67 -0.90 -19.33
CA LEU A 34 12.37 -2.13 -19.63
C LEU A 34 11.41 -3.29 -19.38
N LYS A 35 10.90 -3.88 -20.46
CA LYS A 35 9.96 -5.02 -20.37
C LYS A 35 10.64 -6.28 -19.83
N ASN A 36 11.92 -6.45 -20.15
CA ASN A 36 12.72 -7.61 -19.81
C ASN A 36 13.97 -7.16 -19.04
N ALA A 37 13.89 -7.12 -17.71
CA ALA A 37 15.02 -6.83 -16.85
C ALA A 37 15.19 -7.93 -15.81
N TYR A 38 16.41 -8.12 -15.34
CA TYR A 38 16.70 -9.01 -14.21
C TYR A 38 17.14 -8.18 -13.01
N ILE A 39 16.59 -8.48 -11.84
CA ILE A 39 16.86 -7.73 -10.60
C ILE A 39 17.28 -8.71 -9.51
N GLY A 40 18.32 -8.35 -8.77
CA GLY A 40 18.80 -9.08 -7.60
C GLY A 40 20.29 -9.42 -7.72
N ASP A 41 20.99 -9.37 -6.58
CA ASP A 41 22.41 -9.69 -6.46
C ASP A 41 22.66 -11.21 -6.40
N LYS A 42 21.83 -11.92 -5.63
CA LYS A 42 21.93 -13.37 -5.40
C LYS A 42 20.99 -14.19 -6.29
N GLN A 43 19.76 -13.71 -6.47
CA GLN A 43 18.75 -14.35 -7.31
C GLN A 43 18.24 -13.32 -8.32
N GLN A 44 18.52 -13.56 -9.60
CA GLN A 44 18.10 -12.71 -10.71
C GLN A 44 16.63 -13.00 -11.02
N LEU A 45 15.74 -12.10 -10.63
CA LEU A 45 14.31 -12.20 -10.91
C LEU A 45 13.98 -11.43 -12.18
N PHE A 46 13.36 -12.11 -13.14
CA PHE A 46 12.79 -11.47 -14.31
C PHE A 46 11.67 -10.52 -13.89
N ALA A 47 11.76 -9.27 -14.32
CA ALA A 47 10.85 -8.21 -13.96
C ALA A 47 10.73 -7.18 -15.08
N ARG A 48 9.59 -6.49 -15.08
CA ARG A 48 9.36 -5.28 -15.83
C ARG A 48 9.71 -4.08 -14.96
N VAL A 49 10.49 -3.15 -15.51
CA VAL A 49 10.97 -1.96 -14.79
C VAL A 49 10.52 -0.70 -15.50
N ILE A 50 9.92 0.21 -14.74
CA ILE A 50 9.46 1.51 -15.24
C ILE A 50 10.22 2.60 -14.52
N PHE A 51 10.92 3.42 -15.28
CA PHE A 51 11.57 4.64 -14.82
C PHE A 51 10.64 5.82 -15.09
N ASN A 52 10.51 6.72 -14.13
CA ASN A 52 9.76 7.96 -14.28
C ASN A 52 10.61 9.11 -13.76
N ARG A 53 11.01 10.02 -14.65
CA ARG A 53 11.75 11.23 -14.29
C ARG A 53 10.82 12.21 -13.62
N LEU A 54 11.17 12.64 -12.41
CA LEU A 54 10.37 13.63 -11.70
C LEU A 54 10.32 14.96 -12.46
N THR A 55 9.16 15.61 -12.39
CA THR A 55 9.06 17.02 -12.81
C THR A 55 9.85 17.92 -11.86
N GLU A 56 10.23 19.12 -12.32
CA GLU A 56 11.02 20.04 -11.50
C GLU A 56 10.31 20.39 -10.17
N LYS A 57 8.99 20.59 -10.22
CA LYS A 57 8.16 20.81 -9.02
C LYS A 57 8.24 19.63 -8.04
N GLN A 58 8.20 18.39 -8.53
CA GLN A 58 8.32 17.19 -7.68
C GLN A 58 9.74 17.03 -7.13
N LEU A 59 10.76 17.32 -7.94
CA LEU A 59 12.16 17.25 -7.56
C LEU A 59 12.50 18.26 -6.45
N GLN A 60 12.02 19.50 -6.56
CA GLN A 60 12.19 20.52 -5.52
C GLN A 60 11.59 20.08 -4.18
N LYS A 61 10.34 19.58 -4.19
CA LYS A 61 9.70 19.02 -2.99
C LYS A 61 10.51 17.87 -2.38
N ARG A 62 11.15 17.05 -3.23
CA ARG A 62 11.98 15.93 -2.77
C ARG A 62 13.30 16.40 -2.16
N ARG A 63 13.96 17.39 -2.79
CA ARG A 63 15.18 18.02 -2.26
C ARG A 63 14.94 18.64 -0.89
N ALA A 64 13.83 19.35 -0.71
CA ALA A 64 13.42 19.90 0.59
C ALA A 64 13.27 18.80 1.66
N LYS A 65 12.56 17.71 1.34
CA LYS A 65 12.41 16.56 2.26
C LYS A 65 13.73 15.85 2.57
N ILE A 66 14.66 15.80 1.61
CA ILE A 66 16.00 15.24 1.85
C ILE A 66 16.75 16.14 2.82
N ALA A 67 16.79 17.45 2.60
CA ALA A 67 17.46 18.40 3.49
C ALA A 67 16.91 18.36 4.92
N GLU A 68 15.58 18.27 5.07
CA GLU A 68 14.92 18.10 6.37
C GLU A 68 15.35 16.80 7.08
N LYS A 69 15.45 15.70 6.33
CA LYS A 69 15.93 14.40 6.84
C LYS A 69 17.41 14.44 7.21
N GLU A 70 18.25 15.14 6.43
CA GLU A 70 19.67 15.28 6.73
C GLU A 70 19.88 16.01 8.05
N LYS A 71 19.12 17.10 8.27
CA LYS A 71 19.13 17.88 9.51
C LYS A 71 18.62 17.07 10.70
N SER A 72 17.45 16.44 10.58
CA SER A 72 16.82 15.70 11.69
C SER A 72 17.57 14.43 12.08
N LYS A 73 18.24 13.76 11.14
CA LYS A 73 18.99 12.52 11.40
C LYS A 73 20.50 12.73 11.51
N ASN A 74 20.97 13.98 11.46
CA ASN A 74 22.38 14.37 11.46
C ASN A 74 23.24 13.50 10.51
N ARG A 75 22.78 13.33 9.26
CA ARG A 75 23.43 12.47 8.26
C ARG A 75 23.32 13.10 6.88
N THR A 76 24.39 13.08 6.09
CA THR A 76 24.39 13.53 4.70
C THR A 76 24.16 12.35 3.74
N TYR A 77 23.30 12.53 2.74
CA TYR A 77 23.16 11.61 1.62
C TYR A 77 24.27 11.84 0.59
N SER A 78 24.73 10.76 -0.03
CA SER A 78 25.71 10.85 -1.11
C SER A 78 25.15 11.60 -2.33
N GLU A 79 26.05 12.21 -3.11
CA GLU A 79 25.69 12.87 -4.37
C GLU A 79 25.01 11.91 -5.36
N LYS A 80 25.45 10.64 -5.38
CA LYS A 80 24.79 9.58 -6.17
C LYS A 80 23.33 9.39 -5.75
N SER A 81 23.05 9.35 -4.44
CA SER A 81 21.70 9.19 -3.91
C SER A 81 20.82 10.41 -4.21
N LYS A 82 21.37 11.63 -4.09
CA LYS A 82 20.65 12.88 -4.41
C LYS A 82 20.32 12.97 -5.91
N LEU A 83 21.23 12.53 -6.77
CA LEU A 83 21.00 12.45 -8.21
C LEU A 83 19.86 11.48 -8.56
N ILE A 84 19.94 10.25 -8.06
CA ILE A 84 18.94 9.19 -8.32
C ILE A 84 17.58 9.53 -7.69
N ALA A 85 17.53 10.35 -6.64
CA ALA A 85 16.28 10.80 -6.03
C ALA A 85 15.33 11.50 -7.03
N GLY A 86 15.86 12.01 -8.14
CA GLY A 86 15.07 12.54 -9.24
C GLY A 86 14.38 11.52 -10.14
N LEU A 87 14.42 10.23 -9.80
CA LEU A 87 13.65 9.16 -10.44
C LEU A 87 12.66 8.54 -9.46
N ASN A 88 11.51 8.13 -9.98
CA ASN A 88 10.77 7.02 -9.42
C ASN A 88 11.10 5.77 -10.25
N VAL A 89 11.34 4.65 -9.58
CA VAL A 89 11.57 3.35 -10.23
C VAL A 89 10.51 2.39 -9.71
N TYR A 90 9.74 1.81 -10.62
CA TYR A 90 8.76 0.78 -10.33
C TYR A 90 9.24 -0.54 -10.88
N VAL A 91 9.09 -1.59 -10.07
CA VAL A 91 9.42 -2.97 -10.44
C VAL A 91 8.14 -3.76 -10.31
N THR A 92 7.77 -4.47 -11.36
CA THR A 92 6.52 -5.24 -11.41
C THR A 92 6.68 -6.50 -12.24
N ASN A 93 5.92 -7.54 -11.91
CA ASN A 93 5.72 -8.72 -12.74
C ASN A 93 4.43 -8.64 -13.58
N THR A 94 3.71 -7.51 -13.52
CA THR A 94 2.47 -7.32 -14.27
C THR A 94 2.74 -7.22 -15.77
N PRO A 95 2.08 -8.03 -16.62
CA PRO A 95 2.20 -7.96 -18.06
C PRO A 95 1.86 -6.55 -18.59
N TRP A 96 2.50 -6.14 -19.68
CA TRP A 96 2.27 -4.82 -20.29
C TRP A 96 0.92 -4.73 -21.00
N GLU A 97 0.35 -5.87 -21.34
CA GLU A 97 -0.97 -6.07 -21.93
C GLU A 97 -2.10 -5.74 -20.93
N TRP A 98 -1.85 -5.92 -19.62
CA TRP A 98 -2.86 -5.67 -18.57
C TRP A 98 -2.74 -4.29 -17.96
N VAL A 99 -1.51 -3.81 -17.80
CA VAL A 99 -1.21 -2.53 -17.16
C VAL A 99 -0.21 -1.80 -18.02
N SER A 100 -0.61 -0.69 -18.64
CA SER A 100 0.32 0.13 -19.42
C SER A 100 1.31 0.86 -18.51
N MET A 101 2.43 1.34 -19.07
CA MET A 101 3.45 2.06 -18.31
C MET A 101 2.87 3.29 -17.57
N GLU A 102 1.93 3.97 -18.20
CA GLU A 102 1.26 5.18 -17.70
C GLU A 102 0.45 4.89 -16.43
N GLN A 103 -0.15 3.69 -16.35
CA GLN A 103 -1.03 3.28 -15.26
C GLN A 103 -0.27 2.74 -14.03
N VAL A 104 0.98 2.29 -14.21
CA VAL A 104 1.77 1.70 -13.11
C VAL A 104 1.87 2.65 -11.91
N HIS A 105 2.13 3.94 -12.16
CA HIS A 105 2.23 4.92 -11.07
C HIS A 105 0.91 5.04 -10.30
N GLU A 106 -0.20 5.19 -11.02
CA GLU A 106 -1.53 5.36 -10.44
C GLU A 106 -1.92 4.15 -9.58
N LEU A 107 -1.74 2.93 -10.10
CA LEU A 107 -1.97 1.70 -9.34
C LEU A 107 -1.07 1.63 -8.10
N TYR A 108 0.20 1.99 -8.23
CA TYR A 108 1.12 1.99 -7.09
C TYR A 108 0.73 3.02 -6.02
N THR A 109 0.02 4.10 -6.37
CA THR A 109 -0.50 5.05 -5.36
C THR A 109 -1.53 4.40 -4.44
N LEU A 110 -2.27 3.40 -4.93
CA LEU A 110 -3.26 2.65 -4.14
C LEU A 110 -2.61 1.78 -3.07
N ARG A 111 -1.29 1.53 -3.14
CA ARG A 111 -0.55 0.82 -2.10
C ARG A 111 -0.76 1.46 -0.73
N TRP A 112 -0.99 2.77 -0.62
CA TRP A 112 -1.26 3.39 0.67
C TRP A 112 -2.56 2.88 1.34
N GLN A 113 -3.53 2.38 0.57
CA GLN A 113 -4.76 1.80 1.13
C GLN A 113 -4.46 0.62 2.07
N ILE A 114 -3.50 -0.25 1.72
CA ILE A 114 -3.14 -1.36 2.60
C ILE A 114 -2.48 -0.88 3.90
N GLU A 115 -1.76 0.24 3.86
CA GLU A 115 -1.21 0.85 5.09
C GLU A 115 -2.33 1.35 6.00
N ILE A 116 -3.40 1.91 5.45
CA ILE A 116 -4.59 2.30 6.23
C ILE A 116 -5.25 1.06 6.84
N ILE A 117 -5.46 -0.01 6.05
CA ILE A 117 -6.05 -1.26 6.56
C ILE A 117 -5.22 -1.79 7.74
N PHE A 118 -3.90 -1.95 7.57
CA PHE A 118 -3.04 -2.42 8.65
C PHE A 118 -2.97 -1.46 9.83
N LYS A 119 -2.99 -0.14 9.59
CA LYS A 119 -3.07 0.86 10.65
C LYS A 119 -4.36 0.71 11.44
N THR A 120 -5.49 0.53 10.76
CA THR A 120 -6.79 0.27 11.39
C THR A 120 -6.73 -1.00 12.24
N TRP A 121 -6.21 -2.10 11.71
CA TRP A 121 -6.11 -3.38 12.45
C TRP A 121 -5.26 -3.28 13.71
N LYS A 122 -4.10 -2.61 13.60
CA LYS A 122 -3.20 -2.41 14.75
C LYS A 122 -3.75 -1.40 15.74
N SER A 123 -4.27 -0.27 15.28
CA SER A 123 -4.74 0.80 16.18
C SER A 123 -6.07 0.49 16.86
N LEU A 124 -7.05 -0.07 16.15
CA LEU A 124 -8.42 -0.28 16.66
C LEU A 124 -8.62 -1.70 17.23
N PHE A 125 -8.05 -2.72 16.60
CA PHE A 125 -8.22 -4.11 17.03
C PHE A 125 -7.02 -4.68 17.77
N LYS A 126 -5.92 -3.91 17.86
CA LYS A 126 -4.70 -4.29 18.58
C LYS A 126 -4.19 -5.67 18.16
N ILE A 127 -4.26 -6.00 16.86
CA ILE A 127 -3.94 -7.35 16.36
C ILE A 127 -2.48 -7.73 16.63
N ASP A 128 -1.60 -6.74 16.68
CA ASP A 128 -0.17 -6.85 16.97
C ASP A 128 0.15 -6.92 18.47
N HIS A 129 -0.82 -6.68 19.35
CA HIS A 129 -0.65 -6.84 20.79
C HIS A 129 -1.17 -8.20 21.28
N TYR A 130 -0.27 -8.99 21.84
CA TYR A 130 -0.59 -10.26 22.49
C TYR A 130 0.23 -10.41 23.78
N SER A 131 -0.29 -11.18 24.73
CA SER A 131 0.45 -11.57 25.92
C SER A 131 1.20 -12.87 25.67
N THR A 132 2.25 -13.12 26.45
CA THR A 132 2.97 -14.41 26.41
C THR A 132 2.05 -15.50 26.94
N VAL A 133 1.45 -16.28 26.05
CA VAL A 133 0.53 -17.38 26.34
C VAL A 133 0.86 -18.60 25.48
N LYS A 134 0.26 -19.75 25.80
CA LYS A 134 0.35 -20.94 24.95
C LYS A 134 -0.16 -20.66 23.53
N GLN A 135 0.38 -21.36 22.55
CA GLN A 135 0.07 -21.18 21.14
C GLN A 135 -1.44 -21.27 20.86
N GLU A 136 -2.13 -22.24 21.44
CA GLU A 136 -3.56 -22.48 21.19
C GLU A 136 -4.41 -21.30 21.68
N ARG A 137 -4.00 -20.68 22.80
CA ARG A 137 -4.66 -19.49 23.33
C ARG A 137 -4.39 -18.26 22.45
N LEU A 138 -3.16 -18.13 21.95
CA LEU A 138 -2.80 -17.06 21.02
C LEU A 138 -3.60 -17.16 19.71
N GLU A 139 -3.68 -18.35 19.13
CA GLU A 139 -4.45 -18.63 17.92
C GLU A 139 -5.93 -18.32 18.12
N CYS A 140 -6.53 -18.80 19.21
CA CYS A 140 -7.94 -18.50 19.53
C CYS A 140 -8.19 -16.98 19.65
N GLN A 141 -7.30 -16.23 20.29
CA GLN A 141 -7.41 -14.77 20.39
C GLN A 141 -7.25 -14.09 19.03
N LEU A 142 -6.30 -14.56 18.21
CA LEU A 142 -6.08 -14.04 16.86
C LEU A 142 -7.32 -14.26 15.99
N TYR A 143 -7.89 -15.47 15.99
CA TYR A 143 -9.12 -15.76 15.25
C TYR A 143 -10.28 -14.88 15.71
N GLY A 144 -10.45 -14.70 17.03
CA GLY A 144 -11.45 -13.76 17.56
C GLY A 144 -11.31 -12.36 16.99
N LYS A 145 -10.09 -11.80 17.01
CA LYS A 145 -9.80 -10.48 16.43
C LYS A 145 -10.06 -10.44 14.93
N LEU A 146 -9.65 -11.47 14.18
CA LEU A 146 -9.88 -11.55 12.73
C LEU A 146 -11.37 -11.59 12.38
N ILE A 147 -12.18 -12.33 13.14
CA ILE A 147 -13.64 -12.36 12.98
C ILE A 147 -14.24 -10.98 13.26
N THR A 148 -13.82 -10.31 14.34
CA THR A 148 -14.27 -8.94 14.65
C THR A 148 -13.92 -7.97 13.52
N ILE A 149 -12.67 -8.01 13.03
CA ILE A 149 -12.20 -7.21 11.89
C ILE A 149 -13.06 -7.46 10.66
N PHE A 150 -13.33 -8.73 10.35
CA PHE A 150 -14.15 -9.12 9.20
C PHE A 150 -15.56 -8.56 9.28
N LEU A 151 -16.22 -8.69 10.43
CA LEU A 151 -17.58 -8.15 10.66
C LEU A 151 -17.62 -6.62 10.54
N CYS A 152 -16.68 -5.92 11.17
CA CYS A 152 -16.56 -4.46 11.08
C CYS A 152 -16.30 -3.99 9.65
N SER A 153 -15.35 -4.63 8.96
CA SER A 153 -14.96 -4.25 7.60
C SER A 153 -16.11 -4.49 6.61
N SER A 154 -16.78 -5.65 6.71
CA SER A 154 -17.94 -5.98 5.86
C SER A 154 -19.08 -4.97 6.04
N THR A 155 -19.37 -4.62 7.30
CA THR A 155 -20.37 -3.60 7.63
C THR A 155 -19.94 -2.23 7.08
N MET A 156 -18.68 -1.85 7.25
CA MET A 156 -18.13 -0.58 6.75
C MET A 156 -18.28 -0.46 5.25
N PHE A 157 -17.87 -1.48 4.49
CA PHE A 157 -18.00 -1.48 3.03
C PHE A 157 -19.45 -1.33 2.59
N LYS A 158 -20.38 -2.02 3.26
CA LYS A 158 -21.80 -1.89 2.92
C LYS A 158 -22.36 -0.50 3.26
N MET A 159 -22.02 0.04 4.42
CA MET A 159 -22.43 1.38 4.83
C MET A 159 -21.85 2.46 3.91
N ARG A 160 -20.57 2.33 3.52
CA ARG A 160 -19.91 3.22 2.54
C ARG A 160 -20.62 3.21 1.20
N GLN A 161 -20.92 2.02 0.67
CA GLN A 161 -21.67 1.89 -0.57
C GLN A 161 -23.04 2.57 -0.50
N LEU A 162 -23.79 2.32 0.59
CA LEU A 162 -25.12 2.90 0.77
C LEU A 162 -25.07 4.43 0.93
N LEU A 163 -24.10 4.96 1.67
CA LEU A 163 -23.94 6.41 1.85
C LEU A 163 -23.50 7.10 0.55
N LEU A 164 -22.62 6.47 -0.23
CA LEU A 164 -22.23 6.98 -1.53
C LEU A 164 -23.44 7.02 -2.49
N GLN A 165 -24.24 5.96 -2.54
CA GLN A 165 -25.41 5.89 -3.41
C GLN A 165 -26.51 6.88 -3.00
N LYS A 166 -26.87 6.90 -1.71
CA LYS A 166 -28.04 7.65 -1.20
C LYS A 166 -27.73 9.11 -0.87
N LYS A 167 -26.49 9.42 -0.47
CA LYS A 167 -26.10 10.75 0.04
C LYS A 167 -24.92 11.36 -0.69
N LYS A 168 -24.32 10.66 -1.67
CA LYS A 168 -23.11 11.10 -2.40
C LYS A 168 -21.95 11.48 -1.46
N LYS A 169 -21.87 10.78 -0.32
CA LYS A 169 -20.80 10.96 0.68
C LYS A 169 -19.90 9.74 0.72
N GLU A 170 -18.60 10.00 0.70
CA GLU A 170 -17.60 8.98 1.04
C GLU A 170 -17.40 8.89 2.55
N LEU A 171 -17.01 7.70 3.01
CA LEU A 171 -16.68 7.43 4.40
C LEU A 171 -15.18 7.17 4.55
N SER A 172 -14.61 7.70 5.63
CA SER A 172 -13.29 7.33 6.08
C SER A 172 -13.30 5.92 6.68
N GLU A 173 -12.52 5.02 6.09
CA GLU A 173 -12.42 3.63 6.56
C GLU A 173 -12.07 3.54 8.06
N TYR A 174 -11.04 4.28 8.48
CA TYR A 174 -10.58 4.27 9.88
C TYR A 174 -11.66 4.74 10.86
N LYS A 175 -12.32 5.87 10.56
CA LYS A 175 -13.37 6.42 11.44
C LYS A 175 -14.61 5.53 11.47
N ALA A 176 -15.05 5.08 10.29
CA ALA A 176 -16.22 4.25 10.16
C ALA A 176 -16.05 2.92 10.89
N ILE A 177 -14.90 2.26 10.73
CA ILE A 177 -14.61 1.01 11.44
C ILE A 177 -14.63 1.22 12.96
N GLY A 178 -14.04 2.30 13.47
CA GLY A 178 -14.09 2.62 14.91
C GLY A 178 -15.52 2.77 15.41
N MET A 179 -16.36 3.56 14.72
CA MET A 179 -17.77 3.72 15.10
C MET A 179 -18.56 2.41 15.02
N ILE A 180 -18.28 1.56 14.03
CA ILE A 180 -18.93 0.26 13.87
C ILE A 180 -18.50 -0.68 15.00
N GLN A 181 -17.21 -0.68 15.36
CA GLN A 181 -16.69 -1.48 16.47
C GLN A 181 -17.42 -1.16 17.78
N ASP A 182 -17.66 0.12 18.07
CA ASP A 182 -18.42 0.57 19.24
C ASP A 182 -19.88 0.06 19.25
N HIS A 183 -20.44 -0.25 18.08
CA HIS A 183 -21.81 -0.76 17.92
C HIS A 183 -21.91 -2.29 17.90
N LEU A 184 -20.79 -3.02 17.90
CA LEU A 184 -20.82 -4.50 17.82
C LEU A 184 -21.59 -5.13 18.97
N ALA A 185 -21.43 -4.63 20.20
CA ALA A 185 -22.15 -5.15 21.36
C ALA A 185 -23.67 -4.95 21.23
N LEU A 186 -24.10 -3.79 20.71
CA LEU A 186 -25.51 -3.51 20.45
C LEU A 186 -26.07 -4.39 19.34
N LEU A 187 -25.29 -4.64 18.29
CA LEU A 187 -25.67 -5.56 17.22
C LEU A 187 -25.82 -7.00 17.74
N TYR A 188 -24.90 -7.46 18.58
CA TYR A 188 -24.99 -8.78 19.21
C TYR A 188 -26.25 -8.92 20.08
N GLN A 189 -26.55 -7.92 20.91
CA GLN A 189 -27.77 -7.90 21.72
C GLN A 189 -29.04 -7.88 20.86
N ALA A 190 -29.02 -7.16 19.74
CA ALA A 190 -30.16 -7.10 18.83
C ALA A 190 -30.40 -8.43 18.12
N ILE A 191 -29.34 -9.15 17.74
CA ILE A 191 -29.44 -10.49 17.11
C ILE A 191 -30.16 -11.49 18.01
N GLN A 192 -30.00 -11.38 19.34
CA GLN A 192 -30.65 -12.27 20.30
C GLN A 192 -32.16 -12.01 20.48
N LYS A 193 -32.67 -10.86 19.99
CA LYS A 193 -34.06 -10.45 20.17
C LYS A 193 -34.89 -10.78 18.91
N ASP A 194 -34.78 -9.93 17.91
CA ASP A 194 -35.52 -10.04 16.65
C ASP A 194 -34.90 -9.19 15.55
N THR A 195 -35.39 -9.36 14.32
CA THR A 195 -34.90 -8.63 13.13
C THR A 195 -35.22 -7.13 13.15
N GLN A 196 -36.26 -6.70 13.87
CA GLN A 196 -36.61 -5.28 13.97
C GLN A 196 -35.59 -4.51 14.80
N GLU A 197 -35.15 -5.09 15.93
CA GLU A 197 -34.11 -4.51 16.77
C GLU A 197 -32.77 -4.39 16.02
N ILE A 198 -32.40 -5.42 15.24
CA ILE A 198 -31.20 -5.36 14.39
C ILE A 198 -31.31 -4.18 13.42
N THR A 199 -32.47 -4.04 12.78
CA THR A 199 -32.74 -2.97 11.81
C THR A 199 -32.62 -1.59 12.47
N LYS A 200 -33.17 -1.40 13.67
CA LYS A 200 -33.05 -0.14 14.43
C LYS A 200 -31.59 0.22 14.72
N VAL A 201 -30.80 -0.75 15.17
CA VAL A 201 -29.36 -0.52 15.45
C VAL A 201 -28.61 -0.16 14.17
N LEU A 202 -28.87 -0.86 13.06
CA LEU A 202 -28.24 -0.56 11.76
C LEU A 202 -28.63 0.82 11.21
N ILE A 203 -29.89 1.25 11.36
CA ILE A 203 -30.34 2.59 10.96
C ILE A 203 -29.67 3.68 11.81
N ARG A 204 -29.57 3.45 13.13
CA ARG A 204 -28.86 4.36 14.04
C ARG A 204 -27.39 4.48 13.64
N LEU A 205 -26.72 3.35 13.39
CA LEU A 205 -25.34 3.31 12.93
C LEU A 205 -25.15 4.03 11.60
N PHE A 206 -26.04 3.81 10.63
CA PHE A 206 -26.01 4.51 9.34
C PHE A 206 -26.09 6.03 9.53
N THR A 207 -26.98 6.49 10.41
CA THR A 207 -27.18 7.93 10.69
C THR A 207 -25.94 8.53 11.36
N LEU A 208 -25.33 7.79 12.30
CA LEU A 208 -24.08 8.19 12.95
C LEU A 208 -22.93 8.33 11.96
N LEU A 209 -22.76 7.33 11.09
CA LEU A 209 -21.75 7.33 10.03
C LEU A 209 -21.98 8.46 9.03
N GLN A 210 -23.23 8.76 8.67
CA GLN A 210 -23.54 9.90 7.79
C GLN A 210 -23.08 11.24 8.35
N LYS A 211 -23.16 11.40 9.68
CA LYS A 211 -22.84 12.65 10.38
C LYS A 211 -21.34 12.82 10.61
N ASN A 212 -20.65 11.73 10.99
CA ASN A 212 -19.30 11.80 11.56
C ASN A 212 -18.24 10.96 10.81
N GLY A 213 -18.68 10.05 9.93
CA GLY A 213 -17.84 9.07 9.27
C GLY A 213 -17.05 9.61 8.07
#